data_AF-A0A918WZ64-F1
#
_entry.id   AF-A0A918WZ64-F1
#
_cell.length_a   1.000
_cell.length_b   1.000
_cell.length_c   1.000
_cell.angle_alpha   90.00
_cell.angle_beta   90.00
_cell.angle_gamma   90.00
#
_symmetry.space_group_name_H-M   'P 1'
#
loop_
_entity.id
_entity.type
_entity.pdbx_description
1 polymer ?
#
loop_
_entity_poly.entity_id
_entity_poly.type
_entity_poly.pdbx_seq_one_letter_code
_entity_poly.pdbx_strand_id
1 'polypeptide(L)'
;MEVWLLNNLSTLGLAVLMIGGVFAFAALGSMLTRRKFPQVIKGSNNDMVGVLLGMYGAIYGLILAFVVVAEWEGIGVAENIVANEATHAAEIVRGAAAFPEPTRTELVRAVGDYAHAVVDVQWPLMKAG
;
A
#
# COMPACT_ATOMS: atom_id res chain seq x y z
N MET A 1 -5.32 -14.54 -7.01
CA MET A 1 -4.27 -15.28 -6.26
C MET A 1 -3.25 -14.35 -5.61
N GLU A 2 -3.08 -13.09 -6.05
CA GLU A 2 -2.08 -12.16 -5.50
C GLU A 2 -2.40 -11.63 -4.09
N VAL A 3 -3.68 -11.46 -3.76
CA VAL A 3 -4.11 -10.93 -2.45
C VAL A 3 -3.84 -11.91 -1.29
N TRP A 4 -3.69 -13.21 -1.58
CA TRP A 4 -3.48 -14.24 -0.57
C TRP A 4 -2.10 -14.12 0.11
N LEU A 5 -1.04 -13.80 -0.66
CA LEU A 5 0.30 -13.60 -0.10
C LEU A 5 0.35 -12.34 0.77
N LEU A 6 -0.29 -11.25 0.34
CA LEU A 6 -0.29 -9.97 1.06
C LEU A 6 -1.11 -10.01 2.35
N ASN A 7 -2.19 -10.80 2.40
CA ASN A 7 -3.08 -10.83 3.57
C ASN A 7 -2.63 -11.85 4.64
N ASN A 8 -1.91 -12.91 4.26
CA ASN A 8 -1.50 -13.98 5.19
C ASN A 8 -0.04 -13.86 5.68
N LEU A 9 0.86 -13.21 4.93
CA LEU A 9 2.24 -12.99 5.37
C LEU A 9 2.37 -11.60 5.98
N SER A 10 3.01 -11.53 7.15
CA SER A 10 3.38 -10.26 7.78
C SER A 10 4.17 -9.40 6.78
N THR A 11 3.83 -8.10 6.69
CA THR A 11 4.50 -7.12 5.82
C THR A 11 6.02 -7.16 5.97
N LEU A 12 6.51 -7.39 7.20
CA LEU A 12 7.93 -7.54 7.50
C LEU A 12 8.53 -8.82 6.90
N GLY A 13 7.79 -9.93 6.93
CA GLY A 13 8.22 -11.20 6.34
C GLY A 13 8.36 -11.09 4.82
N LEU A 14 7.41 -10.44 4.16
CA LEU A 14 7.48 -10.16 2.71
C LEU A 14 8.63 -9.22 2.37
N ALA A 15 8.82 -8.14 3.16
CA ALA A 15 9.93 -7.22 2.95
C ALA A 15 11.28 -7.93 3.08
N VAL A 16 11.48 -8.74 4.12
CA VAL A 16 12.71 -9.51 4.32
C VAL A 16 12.91 -10.54 3.21
N LEU A 17 11.86 -11.22 2.77
CA LEU A 17 11.95 -12.22 1.69
C LEU A 17 12.27 -11.58 0.34
N MET A 18 11.65 -10.44 0.02
CA MET A 18 11.92 -9.71 -1.23
C MET A 18 13.32 -9.14 -1.24
N ILE A 19 13.70 -8.42 -0.18
CA ILE A 19 15.05 -7.83 -0.05
C ILE A 19 16.08 -8.96 -0.05
N GLY A 20 15.95 -9.92 0.86
CA GLY A 20 16.86 -11.06 0.97
C GLY A 20 16.96 -11.87 -0.32
N GLY A 21 15.85 -12.11 -1.01
CA GLY A 21 15.80 -12.81 -2.28
C GLY A 21 16.56 -12.09 -3.40
N VAL A 22 16.36 -10.77 -3.53
CA VAL A 22 17.07 -9.96 -4.54
C VAL A 22 18.58 -9.92 -4.25
N PHE A 23 18.97 -9.72 -2.99
CA PHE A 23 20.39 -9.74 -2.59
C PHE A 23 21.03 -11.11 -2.82
N ALA A 24 20.34 -12.21 -2.47
CA ALA A 24 20.81 -13.56 -2.69
C ALA A 24 20.95 -13.87 -4.20
N PHE A 25 19.97 -13.45 -5.01
CA PHE A 25 20.01 -13.62 -6.46
C PHE A 25 21.17 -12.84 -7.09
N ALA A 26 21.37 -11.58 -6.69
CA ALA A 26 22.50 -10.77 -7.14
C ALA A 26 23.86 -11.37 -6.73
N ALA A 27 23.96 -11.88 -5.49
CA ALA A 27 25.17 -12.54 -5.00
C ALA A 27 25.46 -13.83 -5.77
N LEU A 28 24.45 -14.66 -6.02
CA LEU A 28 24.56 -15.88 -6.83
C LEU A 28 24.96 -15.57 -8.27
N GLY A 29 24.31 -14.59 -8.90
CA GLY A 29 24.65 -14.14 -10.25
C GLY A 29 26.10 -13.66 -10.36
N SER A 30 26.55 -12.87 -9.37
CA SER A 30 27.94 -12.41 -9.28
C SER A 30 28.92 -13.57 -9.08
N MET A 31 28.60 -14.52 -8.20
CA MET A 31 29.44 -15.70 -7.92
C MET A 31 29.54 -16.63 -9.13
N LEU A 32 28.42 -16.90 -9.82
CA LEU A 32 28.37 -17.71 -11.04
C LEU A 32 29.17 -17.07 -12.17
N THR A 33 29.02 -15.76 -12.36
CA THR A 33 29.76 -15.01 -13.40
C THR A 33 31.26 -15.05 -13.14
N ARG A 34 31.68 -14.87 -11.87
CA ARG A 34 33.09 -15.01 -11.45
C ARG A 34 33.65 -16.42 -11.69
N ARG A 35 32.84 -17.46 -11.49
CA ARG A 35 33.26 -18.85 -11.65
C ARG A 35 33.33 -19.30 -13.11
N LYS A 36 32.43 -18.80 -13.98
CA LYS A 36 32.35 -19.20 -15.40
C LYS A 36 33.22 -18.36 -16.32
N PHE A 37 33.47 -17.08 -16.00
CA PHE A 37 34.18 -16.15 -16.89
C PHE A 37 35.28 -15.34 -16.18
N PRO A 38 36.33 -16.01 -15.64
CA PRO A 38 37.42 -15.35 -14.91
C PRO A 38 38.25 -14.35 -15.75
N GLN A 39 38.20 -14.46 -17.09
CA GLN A 39 38.91 -13.59 -18.03
C GLN A 39 38.20 -12.23 -18.24
N VAL A 40 36.89 -12.15 -18.01
CA VAL A 40 36.07 -10.94 -18.26
C VAL A 40 36.23 -9.91 -17.13
N ILE A 41 36.69 -10.36 -15.95
CA ILE A 41 36.89 -9.53 -14.75
C ILE A 41 38.22 -8.75 -14.79
N LYS A 42 39.18 -9.15 -15.64
CA LYS A 42 40.48 -8.48 -15.77
C LYS A 42 40.44 -7.21 -16.63
N GLY A 43 39.35 -6.98 -17.38
CA GLY A 43 39.15 -5.75 -18.14
C GLY A 43 38.52 -4.67 -17.27
N SER A 44 38.99 -3.43 -17.42
CA SER A 44 38.50 -2.20 -16.76
C SER A 44 37.02 -1.88 -17.10
N ASN A 45 36.09 -2.73 -16.67
CA ASN A 45 34.64 -2.59 -16.91
C ASN A 45 33.91 -1.86 -15.77
N ASN A 46 34.63 -1.38 -14.76
CA ASN A 46 34.03 -0.72 -13.59
C ASN A 46 33.32 0.59 -13.96
N ASP A 47 33.84 1.36 -14.92
CA ASP A 47 33.25 2.65 -15.32
C ASP A 47 31.92 2.47 -16.06
N MET A 48 31.82 1.52 -16.98
CA MET A 48 30.59 1.29 -17.73
C MET A 48 29.47 0.74 -16.82
N VAL A 49 29.82 -0.11 -15.86
CA VAL A 49 28.87 -0.60 -14.84
C VAL A 49 28.39 0.55 -13.95
N GLY A 50 29.28 1.45 -13.53
CA GLY A 50 28.92 2.63 -12.74
C GLY A 50 27.95 3.57 -13.47
N VAL A 51 28.19 3.82 -14.76
CA VAL A 51 27.31 4.66 -15.59
C VAL A 51 25.92 4.03 -15.75
N LEU A 52 25.85 2.72 -16.04
CA LEU A 52 24.57 2.01 -16.14
C LEU A 52 23.81 2.03 -14.81
N LEU A 53 24.50 1.76 -13.69
CA LEU A 53 23.89 1.76 -12.36
C LEU A 53 23.33 3.15 -12.01
N GLY A 54 24.04 4.22 -12.36
CA GLY A 54 23.58 5.59 -12.20
C GLY A 54 22.32 5.91 -13.00
N MET A 55 22.29 5.48 -14.28
CA MET A 55 21.10 5.66 -15.13
C MET A 55 19.89 4.88 -14.58
N TYR A 56 20.06 3.63 -14.18
CA TYR A 56 18.99 2.83 -13.57
C TYR A 56 18.54 3.41 -12.23
N GLY A 57 19.47 3.88 -11.40
CA GLY A 57 19.15 4.54 -10.13
C GLY A 57 18.33 5.81 -10.34
N ALA A 58 18.64 6.61 -11.36
CA ALA A 58 17.88 7.81 -11.69
C ALA A 58 16.44 7.49 -12.13
N ILE A 59 16.26 6.53 -13.04
CA ILE A 59 14.94 6.10 -13.50
C ILE A 59 14.14 5.49 -12.34
N TYR A 60 14.76 4.64 -11.54
CA TYR A 60 14.11 4.02 -10.39
C TYR A 60 13.70 5.05 -9.35
N GLY A 61 14.58 6.00 -9.02
CA GLY A 61 14.28 7.08 -8.08
C GLY A 61 13.11 7.95 -8.54
N LEU A 62 13.04 8.25 -9.84
CA LEU A 62 11.93 9.00 -10.43
C LEU A 62 10.59 8.24 -10.29
N ILE A 63 10.57 6.97 -10.68
CA ILE A 63 9.36 6.13 -10.58
C ILE A 63 8.95 5.99 -9.12
N LEU A 64 9.89 5.71 -8.23
CA LEU A 64 9.64 5.55 -6.80
C LEU A 64 9.03 6.83 -6.21
N ALA A 65 9.53 8.01 -6.59
CA ALA A 65 8.95 9.27 -6.15
C ALA A 65 7.48 9.41 -6.56
N PHE A 66 7.13 9.09 -7.81
CA PHE A 66 5.74 9.12 -8.25
C PHE A 66 4.86 8.09 -7.54
N VAL A 67 5.36 6.88 -7.32
CA VAL A 67 4.62 5.84 -6.58
C VAL A 67 4.33 6.31 -5.15
N VAL A 68 5.32 6.85 -4.45
CA VAL A 68 5.13 7.35 -3.07
C VAL A 68 4.09 8.48 -3.02
N VAL A 69 4.15 9.43 -3.96
CA VAL A 69 3.17 10.52 -4.04
C VAL A 69 1.77 9.99 -4.29
N ALA A 70 1.60 9.08 -5.26
CA ALA A 70 0.30 8.50 -5.58
C ALA A 70 -0.31 7.73 -4.39
N GLU A 71 0.50 6.99 -3.64
CA GLU A 71 0.06 6.28 -2.43
C GLU A 71 -0.40 7.26 -1.33
N TRP A 72 0.34 8.36 -1.12
CA TRP A 72 -0.06 9.39 -0.16
C TRP A 72 -1.33 10.12 -0.56
N GLU A 73 -1.51 10.43 -1.85
CA GLU A 73 -2.75 10.99 -2.37
C GLU A 73 -3.94 10.04 -2.14
N GLY A 74 -3.74 8.75 -2.36
CA GLY A 74 -4.75 7.72 -2.09
C GLY A 74 -5.20 7.69 -0.63
N ILE A 75 -4.26 7.76 0.33
CA ILE A 75 -4.58 7.85 1.76
C ILE A 75 -5.36 9.13 2.06
N GLY A 76 -4.92 10.29 1.55
CA GLY A 76 -5.60 11.55 1.78
C GLY A 76 -7.04 11.58 1.22
N VAL A 77 -7.28 10.94 0.08
CA VAL A 77 -8.65 10.79 -0.47
C VAL A 77 -9.51 9.93 0.45
N ALA A 78 -9.00 8.79 0.94
CA ALA A 78 -9.74 7.92 1.85
C ALA A 78 -10.11 8.64 3.17
N GLU A 79 -9.17 9.38 3.75
CA GLU A 79 -9.42 10.19 4.96
C GLU A 79 -10.50 11.24 4.72
N ASN A 80 -10.46 11.94 3.59
CA ASN A 80 -11.47 12.94 3.23
C ASN A 80 -12.86 12.33 3.05
N ILE A 81 -12.96 11.14 2.45
CA ILE A 81 -14.24 10.42 2.28
C ILE A 81 -14.83 10.07 3.65
N VAL A 82 -14.03 9.45 4.54
CA VAL A 82 -14.48 9.08 5.89
C VAL A 82 -14.88 10.31 6.70
N ALA A 83 -14.14 11.42 6.61
CA ALA A 83 -14.45 12.65 7.32
C ALA A 83 -15.77 13.30 6.83
N ASN A 84 -16.01 13.30 5.52
CA ASN A 84 -17.26 13.80 4.94
C ASN A 84 -18.45 12.92 5.34
N GLU A 85 -18.29 11.60 5.28
CA GLU A 85 -19.32 10.65 5.67
C GLU A 85 -19.70 10.78 7.16
N ALA A 86 -18.70 10.91 8.04
CA ALA A 86 -18.92 11.15 9.46
C ALA A 86 -19.65 12.49 9.71
N THR A 87 -19.32 13.53 8.93
CA THR A 87 -19.99 14.83 9.00
C THR A 87 -21.46 14.72 8.61
N HIS A 88 -21.76 14.05 7.50
CA HIS A 88 -23.15 13.84 7.06
C HIS A 88 -23.95 12.98 8.03
N ALA A 89 -23.36 11.93 8.60
CA ALA A 89 -24.01 11.14 9.65
C ALA A 89 -24.35 12.00 10.88
N ALA A 90 -23.43 12.87 11.31
CA ALA A 90 -23.66 13.80 12.41
C ALA A 90 -24.71 14.88 12.09
N GLU A 91 -24.81 15.32 10.84
CA GLU A 91 -25.87 16.23 10.38
C GLU A 91 -27.24 15.55 10.43
N ILE A 92 -27.36 14.29 9.99
CA ILE A 92 -28.61 13.52 10.04
C ILE A 92 -29.06 13.35 11.50
N VAL A 93 -28.15 12.97 12.40
CA VAL A 93 -28.46 12.81 13.83
C VAL A 93 -28.90 14.13 14.47
N ARG A 94 -28.26 15.25 14.13
CA ARG A 94 -28.67 16.57 14.62
C ARG A 94 -30.03 16.99 14.03
N GLY A 95 -30.27 16.72 12.76
CA GLY A 95 -31.56 16.95 12.09
C GLY A 95 -32.70 16.10 12.63
N ALA A 96 -32.39 14.90 13.14
CA ALA A 96 -33.35 14.00 13.78
C ALA A 96 -34.09 14.65 14.95
N ALA A 97 -33.48 15.63 15.63
CA ALA A 97 -34.07 16.34 16.76
C ALA A 97 -35.35 17.12 16.40
N ALA A 98 -35.58 17.42 15.12
CA ALA A 98 -36.79 18.08 14.65
C ALA A 98 -38.02 17.14 14.57
N PHE A 99 -37.80 15.82 14.63
CA PHE A 99 -38.87 14.83 14.54
C PHE A 99 -39.40 14.42 15.93
N PRO A 100 -40.70 14.13 16.05
CA PRO A 100 -41.27 13.55 17.26
C PRO A 100 -40.84 12.08 17.46
N GLU A 101 -41.03 11.56 18.68
CA GLU A 101 -40.91 10.12 18.94
C GLU A 101 -42.06 9.35 18.27
N PRO A 102 -41.85 8.12 17.77
CA PRO A 102 -40.63 7.29 17.85
C PRO A 102 -39.60 7.53 16.73
N THR A 103 -39.95 8.33 15.72
CA THR A 103 -39.15 8.52 14.49
C THR A 103 -37.74 9.03 14.78
N ARG A 104 -37.59 9.92 15.76
CA ARG A 104 -36.26 10.39 16.20
C ARG A 104 -35.36 9.23 16.63
N THR A 105 -35.84 8.37 17.51
CA THR A 105 -35.07 7.23 18.03
C THR A 105 -34.74 6.23 16.93
N GLU A 106 -35.70 5.94 16.04
CA GLU A 106 -35.47 5.06 14.89
C GLU A 106 -34.41 5.61 13.94
N LEU A 107 -34.42 6.92 13.65
CA LEU A 107 -33.44 7.55 12.75
C LEU A 107 -32.03 7.52 13.35
N VAL A 108 -31.88 7.86 14.63
CA VAL A 108 -30.58 7.81 15.32
C VAL A 108 -30.05 6.38 15.35
N ARG A 109 -30.92 5.40 15.61
CA ARG A 109 -30.54 3.98 15.58
C ARG A 109 -30.09 3.54 14.19
N ALA A 110 -30.83 3.91 13.14
CA ALA A 110 -30.48 3.55 11.76
C ALA A 110 -29.10 4.11 11.34
N VAL A 111 -28.76 5.34 11.74
CA VAL A 111 -27.43 5.91 11.49
C VAL A 111 -26.34 5.18 12.28
N GLY A 112 -26.62 4.77 13.52
CA GLY A 112 -25.71 3.95 14.32
C GLY A 112 -25.46 2.57 13.71
N ASP A 113 -26.53 1.90 13.27
CA ASP A 113 -26.48 0.60 12.60
C ASP A 113 -25.70 0.69 11.28
N TYR A 114 -25.87 1.78 10.53
CA TYR A 114 -25.08 2.07 9.33
C TYR A 114 -23.58 2.19 9.63
N ALA A 115 -23.21 2.98 10.64
CA ALA A 115 -21.81 3.16 11.01
C ALA A 115 -21.15 1.83 11.43
N HIS A 116 -21.87 0.98 12.16
CA HIS A 116 -21.38 -0.36 12.52
C HIS A 116 -21.25 -1.26 11.28
N ALA A 117 -22.21 -1.22 10.36
CA ALA A 117 -22.12 -1.99 9.11
C ALA A 117 -20.91 -1.60 8.26
N VAL A 118 -20.56 -0.30 8.21
CA VAL A 118 -19.37 0.16 7.47
C VAL A 118 -18.08 -0.38 8.12
N VAL A 119 -17.92 -0.22 9.44
CA VAL A 119 -16.69 -0.59 10.15
C VAL A 119 -16.54 -2.11 10.29
N ASP A 120 -17.60 -2.81 10.67
CA ASP A 120 -17.54 -4.24 11.03
C ASP A 120 -17.69 -5.16 9.81
N VAL A 121 -18.29 -4.67 8.71
CA VAL A 121 -18.55 -5.49 7.51
C VAL A 121 -17.81 -4.95 6.30
N GLN A 122 -18.01 -3.69 5.93
CA GLN A 122 -17.46 -3.18 4.66
C GLN A 122 -15.94 -3.06 4.70
N TRP A 123 -15.34 -2.50 5.75
CA TRP A 123 -13.88 -2.34 5.81
C TRP A 123 -13.12 -3.68 5.78
N PRO A 124 -13.52 -4.73 6.53
CA PRO A 124 -12.92 -6.06 6.38
C PRO A 124 -13.06 -6.63 4.98
N LEU A 125 -14.20 -6.41 4.30
CA LEU A 125 -14.40 -6.85 2.92
C LEU A 125 -13.50 -6.07 1.94
N MET A 126 -13.38 -4.75 2.09
CA MET A 126 -12.45 -3.93 1.30
C MET A 126 -10.99 -4.35 1.49
N LYS A 127 -10.61 -4.76 2.71
CA LYS A 127 -9.29 -5.32 2.99
C LYS A 127 -9.09 -6.69 2.33
N ALA A 128 -10.15 -7.48 2.19
CA ALA A 128 -10.09 -8.80 1.57
C ALA A 128 -9.96 -8.76 0.05
N GLY A 129 -10.33 -7.63 -0.58
CA GLY A 129 -10.27 -7.40 -2.03
C GLY A 129 -11.54 -7.85 -2.74
#